data_AF-A0A3G9JVA4-F1
#
_entry.id   AF-A0A3G9JVA4-F1
#
_cell.length_a   1.000
_cell.length_b   1.000
_cell.length_c   1.000
_cell.angle_alpha   90.00
_cell.angle_beta   90.00
_cell.angle_gamma   90.00
#
_symmetry.space_group_name_H-M   'P 1'
#
loop_
_entity.id
_entity.type
_entity.pdbx_description
1 polymer ?
#
loop_
_entity_poly.entity_id
_entity_poly.type
_entity_poly.pdbx_seq_one_letter_code
_entity_poly.pdbx_strand_id
1 'polypeptide(L)'
;MKSILNELVERCPNFDTVETMVENYLKQYNTEIPQYDLAGQTPEEYYRYITEGIYQTDIYFGVSSKELITQAELESRRELARAERAKRRSEQRKSDESSYEYKSRQHPIRVVHKDQTIILGRINKLQKLIDEESREIERLETLLEDTDIALKFLTRASESVIESLYYPRNWQKYPELSYVNRTGAIY
;
A
#
# COMPACT_ATOMS: atom_id res chain seq x y z
N MET A 1 3.33 47.79 -2.36
CA MET A 1 2.53 47.88 -3.61
C MET A 1 1.64 49.11 -3.68
N LYS A 2 0.82 49.44 -2.66
CA LYS A 2 -0.05 50.64 -2.67
C LYS A 2 0.67 51.99 -2.88
N SER A 3 1.95 52.14 -2.47
CA SER A 3 2.66 53.42 -2.59
C SER A 3 3.17 53.73 -4.00
N ILE A 4 3.70 52.72 -4.71
CA ILE A 4 4.35 52.92 -6.01
C ILE A 4 3.34 53.27 -7.11
N LEU A 5 2.16 52.64 -7.10
CA LEU A 5 1.15 52.92 -8.11
C LEU A 5 0.58 54.33 -7.96
N ASN A 6 0.40 54.81 -6.73
CA ASN A 6 -0.13 56.14 -6.45
C ASN A 6 0.81 57.25 -6.97
N GLU A 7 2.11 57.11 -6.75
CA GLU A 7 3.12 58.06 -7.27
C GLU A 7 3.18 58.08 -8.80
N LEU A 8 2.89 56.96 -9.47
CA LEU A 8 2.84 56.88 -10.93
C LEU A 8 1.54 57.47 -11.49
N VAL A 9 0.41 57.26 -10.80
CA VAL A 9 -0.89 57.84 -11.18
C VAL A 9 -0.84 59.37 -11.12
N GLU A 10 -0.19 59.94 -10.11
CA GLU A 10 -0.01 61.40 -9.98
C GLU A 10 0.84 62.02 -11.10
N ARG A 11 1.64 61.21 -11.82
CA ARG A 11 2.47 61.65 -12.95
C ARG A 11 1.75 61.54 -14.30
N CYS A 12 0.58 60.92 -14.35
CA CYS A 12 -0.18 60.80 -15.58
C CYS A 12 -0.82 62.15 -15.96
N PRO A 13 -0.73 62.58 -17.23
CA PRO A 13 -1.23 63.89 -17.65
C PRO A 13 -2.77 63.95 -17.76
N ASN A 14 -3.43 62.84 -18.08
CA ASN A 14 -4.87 62.78 -18.37
C ASN A 14 -5.54 61.55 -17.73
N PHE A 15 -6.86 61.60 -17.52
CA PHE A 15 -7.64 60.48 -16.98
C PHE A 15 -7.51 59.21 -17.83
N ASP A 16 -7.62 59.32 -19.16
CA ASP A 16 -7.53 58.17 -20.07
C ASP A 16 -6.19 57.41 -19.93
N THR A 17 -5.11 58.15 -19.64
CA THR A 17 -3.79 57.55 -19.40
C THR A 17 -3.70 56.83 -18.06
N VAL A 18 -4.42 57.32 -17.04
CA VAL A 18 -4.54 56.65 -15.74
C VAL A 18 -5.35 55.36 -15.89
N GLU A 19 -6.48 55.41 -16.58
CA GLU A 19 -7.33 54.24 -16.83
C GLU A 19 -6.55 53.13 -17.54
N THR A 20 -5.88 53.48 -18.63
CA THR A 20 -5.02 52.54 -19.38
C THR A 20 -3.91 51.95 -18.51
N MET A 21 -3.29 52.76 -17.64
CA MET A 21 -2.23 52.29 -16.75
C MET A 21 -2.76 51.32 -15.69
N VAL A 22 -3.91 51.62 -15.08
CA VAL A 22 -4.53 50.77 -14.05
C VAL A 22 -5.01 49.45 -14.66
N GLU A 23 -5.65 49.49 -15.82
CA GLU A 23 -6.11 48.29 -16.53
C GLU A 23 -4.93 47.37 -16.87
N ASN A 24 -3.85 47.93 -17.44
CA ASN A 24 -2.66 47.16 -17.77
C ASN A 24 -1.96 46.62 -16.52
N TYR A 25 -1.89 47.41 -15.44
CA TYR A 25 -1.35 46.93 -14.17
C TYR A 25 -2.15 45.75 -13.61
N LEU A 26 -3.48 45.86 -13.57
CA LEU A 26 -4.34 44.79 -13.08
C LEU A 26 -4.22 43.53 -13.92
N LYS A 27 -4.17 43.69 -15.25
CA LYS A 27 -3.93 42.58 -16.17
C LYS A 27 -2.58 41.93 -15.89
N GLN A 28 -1.48 42.69 -15.92
CA GLN A 28 -0.14 42.16 -15.67
C GLN A 28 -0.02 41.46 -14.31
N TYR A 29 -0.57 42.08 -13.26
CA TYR A 29 -0.54 41.53 -11.92
C TYR A 29 -1.32 40.22 -11.80
N ASN A 30 -2.48 40.12 -12.45
CA ASN A 30 -3.37 38.97 -12.33
C ASN A 30 -3.00 37.81 -13.28
N THR A 31 -2.46 38.10 -14.47
CA THR A 31 -2.27 37.09 -15.54
C THR A 31 -0.83 36.86 -15.97
N GLU A 32 0.08 37.81 -15.76
CA GLU A 32 1.43 37.74 -16.37
C GLU A 32 2.55 37.58 -15.35
N ILE A 33 2.42 38.19 -14.16
CA ILE A 33 3.50 38.23 -13.17
C ILE A 33 3.26 37.15 -12.10
N PRO A 34 4.07 36.07 -12.06
CA PRO A 34 3.99 35.08 -11.01
C PRO A 34 4.46 35.65 -9.67
N GLN A 35 3.76 35.31 -8.60
CA GLN A 35 4.06 35.79 -7.25
C GLN A 35 4.68 34.67 -6.42
N TYR A 36 5.79 34.99 -5.77
CA TYR A 36 6.49 34.03 -4.91
C TYR A 36 5.59 33.52 -3.78
N ASP A 37 4.80 34.42 -3.18
CA ASP A 37 3.86 34.09 -2.11
C ASP A 37 2.72 33.16 -2.57
N LEU A 38 2.48 33.06 -3.89
CA LEU A 38 1.51 32.16 -4.52
C LEU A 38 2.19 30.93 -5.13
N ALA A 39 3.30 30.49 -4.55
CA ALA A 39 4.10 29.37 -5.05
C ALA A 39 4.58 29.54 -6.50
N GLY A 40 4.81 30.79 -6.93
CA GLY A 40 5.25 31.12 -8.28
C GLY A 40 4.13 31.08 -9.34
N GLN A 41 2.86 31.14 -8.92
CA GLN A 41 1.71 31.28 -9.81
C GLN A 41 1.24 32.72 -9.89
N THR A 42 0.52 33.07 -10.95
CA THR A 42 -0.23 34.33 -10.98
C THR A 42 -1.52 34.21 -10.14
N PRO A 43 -2.09 35.33 -9.65
CA PRO A 43 -3.32 35.32 -8.87
C PRO A 43 -4.49 34.58 -9.52
N GLU A 44 -4.65 34.70 -10.84
CA GLU A 44 -5.71 33.98 -11.56
C GLU A 44 -5.47 32.47 -11.55
N GLU A 45 -4.21 32.07 -11.73
CA GLU A 45 -3.82 30.67 -11.75
C GLU A 45 -4.02 30.00 -10.40
N TYR A 46 -3.61 30.71 -9.35
CA TYR A 46 -3.78 30.29 -7.97
C TYR A 46 -5.27 30.18 -7.59
N TYR A 47 -6.09 31.14 -8.01
CA TYR A 47 -7.54 31.08 -7.79
C TYR A 47 -8.14 29.83 -8.44
N ARG A 48 -7.77 29.56 -9.69
CA ARG A 48 -8.22 28.37 -10.44
C ARG A 48 -7.80 27.08 -9.76
N TYR A 49 -6.56 27.02 -9.25
CA TYR A 49 -6.07 25.88 -8.49
C TYR A 49 -6.91 25.61 -7.24
N ILE A 50 -7.24 26.64 -6.46
CA ILE A 50 -8.07 26.48 -5.26
C ILE A 50 -9.48 26.01 -5.62
N THR A 51 -10.07 26.54 -6.68
CA THR A 51 -11.46 26.21 -7.06
C THR A 51 -11.59 24.85 -7.72
N GLU A 52 -10.64 24.49 -8.59
CA GLU A 52 -10.71 23.29 -9.42
C GLU A 52 -9.85 22.13 -8.90
N GLY A 53 -8.90 22.41 -8.01
CA GLY A 53 -7.95 21.43 -7.47
C GLY A 53 -6.85 21.01 -8.44
N ILE A 54 -6.80 21.60 -9.64
CA ILE A 54 -5.89 21.25 -10.72
C ILE A 54 -4.81 22.34 -10.82
N TYR A 55 -3.57 21.98 -10.52
CA TYR A 55 -2.37 22.80 -10.75
C TYR A 55 -2.18 23.09 -12.26
N GLN A 56 -1.60 24.23 -12.60
CA GLN A 56 -1.43 24.65 -13.99
C GLN A 56 -0.21 24.02 -14.67
N THR A 57 -0.18 22.70 -14.69
CA THR A 57 0.70 21.95 -15.59
C THR A 57 -0.16 21.54 -16.78
N ASP A 58 0.35 21.59 -18.01
CA ASP A 58 -0.40 21.11 -19.18
C ASP A 58 -0.55 19.58 -19.17
N ILE A 59 0.43 18.89 -18.57
CA ILE A 59 0.55 17.43 -18.54
C ILE A 59 0.90 16.96 -17.12
N TYR A 60 0.08 16.09 -16.56
CA TYR A 60 0.32 15.35 -15.33
C TYR A 60 0.73 13.93 -15.63
N PHE A 61 2.01 13.60 -15.45
CA PHE A 61 2.52 12.23 -15.61
C PHE A 61 2.08 11.56 -16.94
N GLY A 62 1.98 12.35 -18.01
CA GLY A 62 1.55 11.89 -19.34
C GLY A 62 0.06 12.06 -19.67
N VAL A 63 -0.75 12.57 -18.75
CA VAL A 63 -2.20 12.83 -18.95
C VAL A 63 -2.45 14.33 -19.05
N SER A 64 -3.26 14.77 -20.01
CA SER A 64 -3.57 16.20 -20.14
C SER A 64 -4.49 16.68 -19.02
N SER A 65 -4.25 17.89 -18.51
CA SER A 65 -5.09 18.47 -17.46
C SER A 65 -6.54 18.67 -17.87
N LYS A 66 -6.81 18.78 -19.19
CA LYS A 66 -8.16 18.88 -19.75
C LYS A 66 -8.93 17.55 -19.71
N GLU A 67 -8.23 16.43 -19.55
CA GLU A 67 -8.83 15.09 -19.46
C GLU A 67 -9.21 14.75 -18.01
N LEU A 68 -8.75 15.53 -17.03
CA LEU A 68 -9.08 15.35 -15.62
C LEU A 68 -10.50 15.85 -15.33
N ILE A 69 -11.22 15.12 -14.49
CA ILE A 69 -12.52 15.59 -13.97
C ILE A 69 -12.32 16.72 -12.97
N THR A 70 -13.31 17.60 -12.88
CA THR A 70 -13.27 18.70 -11.89
C THR A 70 -13.40 18.18 -10.46
N GLN A 71 -12.90 18.95 -9.49
CA GLN A 71 -13.03 18.61 -8.08
C GLN A 71 -14.49 18.42 -7.64
N ALA A 72 -15.40 19.27 -8.10
CA ALA A 72 -16.83 19.16 -7.80
C ALA A 72 -17.44 17.85 -8.33
N GLU A 73 -17.05 17.42 -9.54
CA GLU A 73 -17.49 16.16 -10.10
C GLU A 73 -16.91 14.95 -9.34
N LEU A 74 -15.63 15.03 -8.92
CA LEU A 74 -15.00 14.01 -8.09
C LEU A 74 -15.72 13.82 -6.75
N GLU A 75 -16.12 14.93 -6.11
CA GLU A 75 -16.88 14.90 -4.86
C GLU A 75 -18.26 14.27 -5.03
N SER A 76 -18.99 14.66 -6.08
CA SER A 76 -20.28 14.05 -6.43
C SER A 76 -20.15 12.52 -6.65
N ARG A 77 -19.12 12.07 -7.37
CA ARG A 77 -18.83 10.64 -7.54
C ARG A 77 -18.55 9.94 -6.22
N ARG A 78 -17.80 10.58 -5.31
CA ARG A 78 -17.51 10.03 -3.96
C ARG A 78 -18.78 9.91 -3.12
N GLU A 79 -19.68 10.89 -3.20
CA GLU A 79 -20.97 10.85 -2.50
C GLU A 79 -21.87 9.72 -3.00
N LEU A 80 -22.00 9.57 -4.32
CA LEU A 80 -22.74 8.47 -4.92
C LEU A 80 -22.17 7.11 -4.49
N ALA A 81 -20.84 6.95 -4.50
CA ALA A 81 -20.19 5.72 -4.05
C ALA A 81 -20.41 5.44 -2.54
N ARG A 82 -20.42 6.49 -1.70
CA ARG A 82 -20.75 6.36 -0.27
C ARG A 82 -22.21 5.95 -0.08
N ALA A 83 -23.14 6.56 -0.81
CA ALA A 83 -24.56 6.23 -0.77
C ALA A 83 -24.83 4.80 -1.23
N GLU A 84 -24.18 4.35 -2.31
CA GLU A 84 -24.30 2.98 -2.80
C GLU A 84 -23.76 1.96 -1.79
N ARG A 85 -22.59 2.23 -1.19
CA ARG A 85 -22.04 1.39 -0.11
C ARG A 85 -22.97 1.34 1.10
N ALA A 86 -23.58 2.46 1.47
CA ALA A 86 -24.55 2.50 2.57
C ALA A 86 -25.82 1.68 2.24
N LYS A 87 -26.30 1.74 0.99
CA LYS A 87 -27.42 0.93 0.52
C LYS A 87 -27.11 -0.56 0.53
N ARG A 88 -25.94 -0.98 0.02
CA ARG A 88 -25.49 -2.38 0.09
C ARG A 88 -25.41 -2.89 1.53
N ARG A 89 -24.89 -2.06 2.45
CA ARG A 89 -24.84 -2.41 3.89
C ARG A 89 -26.23 -2.57 4.51
N SER A 90 -27.20 -1.74 4.12
CA SER A 90 -28.56 -1.85 4.66
C SER A 90 -29.31 -3.04 4.07
N GLU A 91 -29.12 -3.35 2.79
CA GLU A 91 -29.63 -4.56 2.14
C GLU A 91 -29.05 -5.83 2.78
N GLN A 92 -27.75 -5.84 3.07
CA GLN A 92 -27.10 -6.95 3.75
C GLN A 92 -27.63 -7.15 5.17
N ARG A 93 -27.83 -6.06 5.94
CA ARG A 93 -28.45 -6.14 7.28
C ARG A 93 -29.87 -6.71 7.24
N LYS A 94 -30.70 -6.31 6.27
CA LYS A 94 -32.06 -6.87 6.09
C LYS A 94 -32.03 -8.34 5.70
N SER A 95 -31.06 -8.77 4.89
CA SER A 95 -30.84 -10.17 4.57
C SER A 95 -30.40 -10.98 5.80
N ASP A 96 -29.54 -10.41 6.64
CA ASP A 96 -29.09 -11.02 7.90
C ASP A 96 -30.23 -11.11 8.94
N GLU A 97 -31.11 -10.11 9.02
CA GLU A 97 -32.32 -10.13 9.86
C GLU A 97 -33.31 -11.22 9.42
N SER A 98 -33.56 -11.35 8.11
CA SER A 98 -34.36 -12.45 7.54
C SER A 98 -33.70 -13.82 7.78
N SER A 99 -32.36 -13.88 7.74
CA SER A 99 -31.58 -15.07 8.09
C SER A 99 -31.68 -15.42 9.58
N TYR A 100 -31.78 -14.44 10.47
CA TYR A 100 -31.92 -14.64 11.92
C TYR A 100 -33.27 -15.27 12.28
N GLU A 101 -34.34 -14.82 11.63
CA GLU A 101 -35.69 -15.39 11.80
C GLU A 101 -35.77 -16.84 11.27
N TYR A 102 -35.09 -17.12 10.14
CA TYR A 102 -34.95 -18.49 9.61
C TYR A 102 -34.07 -19.39 10.51
N LYS A 103 -32.98 -18.85 11.08
CA LYS A 103 -32.11 -19.57 12.03
C LYS A 103 -32.80 -19.87 13.36
N SER A 104 -33.76 -19.05 13.77
CA SER A 104 -34.52 -19.24 15.01
C SER A 104 -35.51 -20.43 14.96
N ARG A 105 -35.79 -20.98 13.77
CA ARG A 105 -36.66 -22.15 13.56
C ARG A 105 -35.89 -23.41 13.12
N GLN A 106 -34.64 -23.58 13.56
CA GLN A 106 -33.87 -24.79 13.24
C GLN A 106 -34.22 -25.94 14.20
N HIS A 107 -34.48 -27.12 13.63
CA HIS A 107 -34.75 -28.32 14.41
C HIS A 107 -33.50 -28.71 15.23
N PRO A 108 -33.60 -28.98 16.56
CA PRO A 108 -32.44 -29.23 17.41
C PRO A 108 -31.47 -30.31 16.90
N ILE A 109 -32.00 -31.42 16.37
CA ILE A 109 -31.18 -32.50 15.78
C ILE A 109 -30.32 -31.99 14.60
N ARG A 110 -30.84 -31.09 13.77
CA ARG A 110 -30.08 -30.54 12.64
C ARG A 110 -28.94 -29.63 13.10
N VAL A 111 -29.16 -28.88 14.17
CA VAL A 111 -28.12 -28.05 14.80
C VAL A 111 -27.00 -28.95 15.32
N VAL A 112 -27.35 -29.97 16.11
CA VAL A 112 -26.37 -30.92 16.66
C VAL A 112 -25.59 -31.63 15.55
N HIS A 113 -26.24 -32.09 14.49
CA HIS A 113 -25.54 -32.72 13.36
C HIS A 113 -24.57 -31.75 12.67
N LYS A 114 -24.97 -30.49 12.49
CA LYS A 114 -24.10 -29.46 11.91
C LYS A 114 -22.92 -29.15 12.83
N ASP A 115 -23.13 -29.12 14.14
CA ASP A 115 -22.05 -28.90 15.09
C ASP A 115 -21.08 -30.08 15.07
N GLN A 116 -21.57 -31.31 15.00
CA GLN A 116 -20.74 -32.51 14.83
C GLN A 116 -19.87 -32.41 13.57
N THR A 117 -20.39 -31.97 12.42
CA THR A 117 -19.58 -31.82 11.20
C THR A 117 -18.53 -30.72 11.33
N ILE A 118 -18.85 -29.60 11.99
CA ILE A 118 -17.90 -28.52 12.26
C ILE A 118 -16.78 -29.01 13.19
N ILE A 119 -17.13 -29.72 14.26
CA ILE A 119 -16.19 -30.29 15.23
C ILE A 119 -15.27 -31.29 14.53
N LEU A 120 -15.82 -32.23 13.75
CA LEU A 120 -15.04 -33.19 12.96
C LEU A 120 -14.11 -32.48 11.97
N GLY A 121 -14.59 -31.44 11.29
CA GLY A 121 -13.77 -30.63 10.40
C GLY A 121 -12.60 -29.96 11.12
N ARG A 122 -12.79 -29.49 12.36
CA ARG A 122 -11.72 -28.91 13.17
C ARG A 122 -10.73 -29.97 13.66
N ILE A 123 -11.22 -31.12 14.12
CA ILE A 123 -10.39 -32.27 14.50
C ILE A 123 -9.49 -32.66 13.34
N ASN A 124 -10.04 -32.85 12.13
CA ASN A 124 -9.27 -33.24 10.95
C ASN A 124 -8.20 -32.20 10.55
N LYS A 125 -8.50 -30.90 10.70
CA LYS A 125 -7.51 -29.84 10.45
C LYS A 125 -6.36 -29.89 11.46
N LEU A 126 -6.67 -30.09 12.73
CA LEU A 126 -5.65 -30.21 13.77
C LEU A 126 -4.81 -31.48 13.59
N GLN A 127 -5.43 -32.58 13.19
CA GLN A 127 -4.73 -33.82 12.89
C GLN A 127 -3.73 -33.65 11.74
N LYS A 128 -4.11 -32.95 10.66
CA LYS A 128 -3.19 -32.63 9.56
C LYS A 128 -1.99 -31.81 10.01
N LEU A 129 -2.20 -30.83 10.88
CA LEU A 129 -1.10 -30.05 11.44
C LEU A 129 -0.17 -30.94 12.28
N ILE A 130 -0.72 -31.83 13.10
CA ILE A 130 0.09 -32.80 13.84
C ILE A 130 0.91 -33.68 12.88
N ASP A 131 0.32 -34.18 11.81
CA ASP A 131 1.02 -35.01 10.81
C ASP A 131 2.14 -34.22 10.09
N GLU A 132 1.89 -32.95 9.76
CA GLU A 132 2.86 -32.06 9.11
C GLU A 132 4.05 -31.77 10.03
N GLU A 133 3.78 -31.37 11.26
CA GLU A 133 4.81 -31.12 12.27
C GLU A 133 5.59 -32.40 12.63
N SER A 134 4.92 -33.56 12.67
CA SER A 134 5.59 -34.84 12.95
C SER A 134 6.60 -35.20 11.85
N ARG A 135 6.27 -34.98 10.58
CA ARG A 135 7.21 -35.15 9.46
C ARG A 135 8.37 -34.16 9.54
N GLU A 136 8.12 -32.95 10.02
CA GLU A 136 9.18 -31.97 10.19
C GLU A 136 10.13 -32.37 11.33
N ILE A 137 9.60 -32.89 12.44
CA ILE A 137 10.40 -33.47 13.51
C ILE A 137 11.27 -34.62 12.98
N GLU A 138 10.71 -35.57 12.21
CA GLU A 138 11.48 -36.67 11.61
C GLU A 138 12.62 -36.16 10.69
N ARG A 139 12.37 -35.10 9.92
CA ARG A 139 13.43 -34.46 9.10
C ARG A 139 14.52 -33.83 9.96
N LEU A 140 14.15 -33.17 11.06
CA LEU A 140 15.12 -32.57 11.97
C LEU A 140 15.93 -33.63 12.72
N GLU A 141 15.31 -34.75 13.10
CA GLU A 141 16.00 -35.89 13.71
C GLU A 141 17.02 -36.50 12.76
N THR A 142 16.65 -36.76 11.49
CA THR A 142 17.62 -37.26 10.49
C THR A 142 18.75 -36.27 10.22
N LEU A 143 18.45 -34.96 10.21
CA LEU A 143 19.47 -33.94 10.07
C LEU A 143 20.42 -33.91 11.27
N LEU A 144 19.90 -34.10 12.48
CA LEU A 144 20.71 -34.21 13.69
C LEU A 144 21.65 -35.42 13.62
N GLU A 145 21.18 -36.57 13.15
CA GLU A 145 22.02 -37.75 12.91
C GLU A 145 23.15 -37.46 11.90
N ASP A 146 22.85 -36.74 10.81
CA ASP A 146 23.87 -36.31 9.84
C ASP A 146 24.93 -35.39 10.51
N THR A 147 24.53 -34.52 11.43
CA THR A 147 25.49 -33.66 12.17
C THR A 147 26.38 -34.47 13.11
N ASP A 148 25.85 -35.53 13.72
CA ASP A 148 26.66 -36.43 14.55
C ASP A 148 27.68 -37.21 13.71
N ILE A 149 27.30 -37.61 12.49
CA ILE A 149 28.22 -38.23 11.53
C ILE A 149 29.34 -37.25 11.15
N ALA A 150 28.99 -36.00 10.84
CA ALA A 150 29.95 -34.95 10.54
C ALA A 150 30.93 -34.70 11.69
N LEU A 151 30.43 -34.67 12.93
CA LEU A 151 31.26 -34.46 14.12
C LEU A 151 32.21 -35.65 14.36
N LYS A 152 31.73 -36.89 14.16
CA LYS A 152 32.57 -38.10 14.21
C LYS A 152 33.65 -38.09 13.12
N PHE A 153 33.36 -37.54 11.94
CA PHE A 153 34.35 -37.36 10.88
C PHE A 153 35.42 -36.34 11.28
N LEU A 154 35.01 -35.15 11.75
CA LEU A 154 35.94 -34.08 12.14
C LEU A 154 36.84 -34.48 13.31
N THR A 155 36.31 -35.21 14.29
CA THR A 155 37.11 -35.72 15.42
C THR A 155 38.15 -36.76 15.03
N ARG A 156 38.00 -37.42 13.88
CA ARG A 156 38.95 -38.43 13.35
C ARG A 156 39.85 -37.90 12.24
N ALA A 157 39.60 -36.68 11.76
CA ALA A 157 40.33 -36.08 10.64
C ALA A 157 41.75 -35.65 11.05
N SER A 158 42.69 -35.67 10.09
CA SER A 158 44.03 -35.13 10.31
C SER A 158 44.02 -33.60 10.35
N GLU A 159 45.03 -33.02 11.01
CA GLU A 159 45.17 -31.57 11.17
C GLU A 159 45.21 -30.83 9.81
N SER A 160 45.84 -31.43 8.80
CA SER A 160 45.85 -30.92 7.42
C SER A 160 44.46 -30.88 6.75
N VAL A 161 43.59 -31.83 7.06
CA VAL A 161 42.22 -31.87 6.54
C VAL A 161 41.39 -30.80 7.23
N ILE A 162 41.53 -30.65 8.56
CA ILE A 162 40.87 -29.60 9.33
C ILE A 162 41.29 -28.21 8.82
N GLU A 163 42.58 -27.98 8.56
CA GLU A 163 43.06 -26.72 7.99
C GLU A 163 42.44 -26.42 6.62
N SER A 164 42.28 -27.43 5.77
CA SER A 164 41.63 -27.27 4.46
C SER A 164 40.14 -26.90 4.58
N LEU A 165 39.48 -27.34 5.65
CA LEU A 165 38.07 -27.12 5.90
C LEU A 165 37.76 -25.72 6.46
N TYR A 166 38.75 -24.90 6.82
CA TYR A 166 38.49 -23.47 7.09
C TYR A 166 37.90 -22.74 5.88
N TYR A 167 38.13 -23.25 4.66
CA TYR A 167 37.52 -22.74 3.44
C TYR A 167 36.20 -23.49 3.13
N PRO A 168 35.03 -22.83 3.18
CA PRO A 168 33.72 -23.49 3.03
C PRO A 168 33.54 -24.25 1.71
N ARG A 169 34.21 -23.84 0.63
CA ARG A 169 34.16 -24.55 -0.66
C ARG A 169 34.69 -25.97 -0.58
N ASN A 170 35.61 -26.26 0.34
CA ASN A 170 36.18 -27.59 0.50
C ASN A 170 35.23 -28.57 1.19
N TRP A 171 34.16 -28.09 1.83
CA TRP A 171 33.17 -28.93 2.49
C TRP A 171 32.41 -29.80 1.48
N GLN A 172 32.24 -29.33 0.24
CA GLN A 172 31.61 -30.08 -0.84
C GLN A 172 32.36 -31.37 -1.23
N LYS A 173 33.64 -31.49 -0.85
CA LYS A 173 34.46 -32.67 -1.15
C LYS A 173 34.19 -33.84 -0.20
N TYR A 174 33.49 -33.60 0.92
CA TYR A 174 33.25 -34.59 1.97
C TYR A 174 31.75 -34.87 2.10
N PRO A 175 31.28 -36.10 1.82
CA PRO A 175 29.87 -36.44 1.91
C PRO A 175 29.31 -36.30 3.34
N GLU A 176 30.15 -36.49 4.36
CA GLU A 176 29.78 -36.36 5.78
C GLU A 176 29.42 -34.91 6.15
N LEU A 177 29.92 -33.92 5.40
CA LEU A 177 29.64 -32.49 5.61
C LEU A 177 28.49 -31.97 4.74
N SER A 178 27.80 -32.86 4.01
CA SER A 178 26.73 -32.48 3.08
C SER A 178 25.46 -31.94 3.75
N TYR A 179 25.30 -32.18 5.06
CA TYR A 179 24.16 -31.70 5.86
C TYR A 179 24.01 -30.18 5.82
N VAL A 180 25.10 -29.43 5.60
CA VAL A 180 25.11 -27.96 5.53
C VAL A 180 24.18 -27.42 4.43
N ASN A 181 24.02 -28.17 3.34
CA ASN A 181 23.09 -27.80 2.28
C ASN A 181 21.62 -27.96 2.69
N ARG A 182 21.34 -28.83 3.67
CA ARG A 182 19.99 -29.08 4.20
C ARG A 182 19.66 -28.12 5.35
N THR A 183 20.64 -27.71 6.15
CA THR A 183 20.45 -26.73 7.25
C THR A 183 20.06 -25.34 6.76
N GLY A 184 20.47 -24.96 5.55
CA GLY A 184 20.08 -23.67 4.96
C GLY A 184 18.59 -23.53 4.68
N ALA A 185 17.81 -24.61 4.76
CA ALA A 185 16.35 -24.59 4.60
C ALA A 185 15.59 -24.47 5.93
N ILE A 186 16.29 -24.52 7.08
CA ILE A 186 15.70 -24.37 8.42
C ILE A 186 15.54 -22.89 8.81
N TYR A 187 16.41 -22.02 8.29
CA TYR A 187 16.41 -20.57 8.53
C TYR A 187 15.77 -19.81 7.36
#